data_AF-A0A4Y9IHM4-F1
#
_entry.id   AF-A0A4Y9IHM4-F1
#
_cell.length_a   1.000
_cell.length_b   1.000
_cell.length_c   1.000
_cell.angle_alpha   90.00
_cell.angle_beta   90.00
_cell.angle_gamma   90.00
#
_symmetry.space_group_name_H-M   'P 1'
#
loop_
_entity.id
_entity.type
_entity.pdbx_description
1 polymer ?
#
loop_
_entity_poly.entity_id
_entity_poly.type
_entity_poly.pdbx_seq_one_letter_code
_entity_poly.pdbx_strand_id
1 'polypeptide(L)'
;VFGGMTIWGIYTAGGFGNIVNYELSSNSGLLYPSLLAFFLIFNSLLGVWAGPGSSVADFTQNAKSTKSQIIGQTAGIFVAQTLFAVASVSIIIGGSIYIGHQEWNILTIINQWDNFWAVLVALGVLLLTTISTN
;
A
#
# COMPACT_ATOMS: atom_id res chain seq x y z
N VAL A 1 11.61 2.23 6.98
CA VAL A 1 10.73 1.14 7.48
C VAL A 1 10.05 0.39 6.35
N PHE A 2 9.06 0.96 5.65
CA PHE A 2 8.30 0.23 4.59
C PHE A 2 9.15 -0.55 3.59
N GLY A 3 10.23 0.02 3.04
CA GLY A 3 11.14 -0.73 2.15
C GLY A 3 11.83 -1.94 2.81
N GLY A 4 12.19 -1.84 4.10
CA GLY A 4 12.71 -2.97 4.88
C GLY A 4 11.64 -4.04 5.16
N MET A 5 10.39 -3.61 5.43
CA MET A 5 9.25 -4.53 5.55
C MET A 5 8.94 -5.24 4.22
N THR A 6 9.13 -4.54 3.10
CA THR A 6 8.96 -5.09 1.73
C THR A 6 10.02 -6.16 1.46
N ILE A 7 11.28 -5.89 1.77
CA ILE A 7 12.38 -6.87 1.65
C ILE A 7 12.11 -8.08 2.56
N TRP A 8 11.67 -7.84 3.81
CA TRP A 8 11.27 -8.90 4.74
C TRP A 8 10.13 -9.76 4.17
N GLY A 9 9.04 -9.16 3.68
CA GLY A 9 7.90 -9.90 3.14
C GLY A 9 8.23 -10.71 1.89
N ILE A 10 9.10 -10.18 1.01
CA ILE A 10 9.62 -10.92 -0.15
C ILE A 10 10.50 -12.10 0.30
N TYR A 11 11.30 -11.92 1.35
CA TYR A 11 12.14 -12.97 1.90
C TYR A 11 11.32 -14.08 2.59
N THR A 12 10.36 -13.74 3.45
CA THR A 12 9.51 -14.73 4.13
C THR A 12 8.58 -15.47 3.19
N ALA A 13 8.14 -14.85 2.10
CA ALA A 13 7.39 -15.51 1.04
C ALA A 13 8.21 -16.55 0.24
N GLY A 14 9.54 -16.62 0.41
CA GLY A 14 10.41 -17.43 -0.44
C GLY A 14 10.66 -16.83 -1.83
N GLY A 15 10.46 -15.51 -1.98
CA GLY A 15 10.67 -14.76 -3.22
C GLY A 15 9.40 -14.14 -3.80
N PHE A 16 9.59 -13.18 -4.72
CA PHE A 16 8.50 -12.38 -5.30
C PHE A 16 7.49 -13.20 -6.12
N GLY A 17 7.92 -14.33 -6.70
CA GLY A 17 7.04 -15.23 -7.46
C GLY A 17 5.89 -15.80 -6.62
N ASN A 18 6.13 -16.11 -5.35
CA ASN A 18 5.10 -16.65 -4.45
C ASN A 18 4.11 -15.56 -4.01
N ILE A 19 4.51 -14.29 -4.00
CA ILE A 19 3.63 -13.15 -3.74
C ILE A 19 2.68 -12.91 -4.92
N VAL A 20 3.19 -12.96 -6.15
CA VAL A 20 2.39 -12.72 -7.37
C VAL A 20 1.41 -13.85 -7.65
N ASN A 21 1.79 -15.10 -7.36
CA ASN A 21 0.93 -16.28 -7.54
C ASN A 21 0.13 -16.65 -6.28
N TYR A 22 0.02 -15.76 -5.29
CA TYR A 22 -0.71 -16.03 -4.07
C TYR A 22 -2.23 -16.04 -4.31
N GLU A 23 -2.85 -17.20 -4.16
CA GLU A 23 -4.31 -17.34 -4.23
C GLU A 23 -4.95 -16.96 -2.89
N LEU A 24 -5.84 -15.97 -2.91
CA LEU A 24 -6.65 -15.61 -1.75
C LEU A 24 -7.58 -16.77 -1.40
N SER A 25 -7.67 -17.14 -0.12
CA SER A 25 -8.44 -18.30 0.35
C SER A 25 -9.97 -18.11 0.34
N SER A 26 -10.46 -17.18 -0.49
CA SER A 26 -11.87 -16.81 -0.57
C SER A 26 -12.67 -17.83 -1.38
N ASN A 27 -13.24 -18.80 -0.65
CA ASN A 27 -14.32 -19.67 -1.16
C ASN A 27 -15.59 -18.89 -1.54
N SER A 28 -15.65 -17.59 -1.24
CA SER A 28 -16.50 -16.61 -1.93
C SER A 28 -15.81 -16.17 -3.22
N GLY A 29 -16.17 -16.79 -4.35
CA GLY A 29 -15.88 -16.23 -5.66
C GLY A 29 -16.42 -14.79 -5.78
N LEU A 30 -15.94 -14.05 -6.78
CA LEU A 30 -16.37 -12.67 -7.06
C LEU A 30 -17.90 -12.53 -6.91
N LEU A 31 -18.36 -11.78 -5.89
CA LEU A 31 -19.79 -11.55 -5.59
C LEU A 31 -20.56 -10.88 -6.75
N TYR A 32 -19.82 -10.37 -7.73
CA TYR A 32 -20.28 -9.63 -8.89
C TYR A 32 -19.46 -10.06 -10.13
N PRO A 33 -19.94 -9.82 -11.35
CA PRO A 33 -19.10 -9.96 -12.55
C PRO A 33 -17.79 -9.18 -12.39
N SER A 34 -16.68 -9.72 -12.91
CA SER A 34 -15.33 -9.15 -12.76
C SER A 34 -15.24 -7.68 -13.14
N LEU A 35 -15.98 -7.25 -14.17
CA LEU A 35 -16.08 -5.86 -14.60
C LEU A 35 -16.71 -4.93 -13.54
N LEU A 36 -17.75 -5.40 -12.83
CA LEU A 36 -18.38 -4.62 -11.75
C LEU A 36 -17.47 -4.56 -10.52
N ALA A 37 -16.79 -5.66 -10.18
CA ALA A 37 -15.79 -5.66 -9.11
C ALA A 37 -14.63 -4.68 -9.40
N PHE A 38 -14.16 -4.61 -10.65
CA PHE A 38 -13.18 -3.62 -11.08
C PHE A 38 -13.68 -2.18 -10.84
N PHE A 39 -14.89 -1.84 -11.26
CA PHE A 39 -15.44 -0.49 -11.05
C PHE A 39 -15.65 -0.15 -9.57
N LEU A 40 -16.03 -1.12 -8.73
CA LEU A 40 -16.17 -0.91 -7.28
C LEU A 40 -14.81 -0.61 -6.61
N ILE A 41 -13.76 -1.37 -6.96
CA ILE A 41 -12.39 -1.14 -6.46
C ILE A 41 -11.86 0.20 -6.98
N PHE A 42 -12.04 0.49 -8.27
CA PHE A 42 -11.62 1.75 -8.89
C PHE A 42 -12.30 2.97 -8.26
N ASN A 43 -13.61 2.91 -8.03
CA ASN A 43 -14.36 3.97 -7.34
C ASN A 43 -13.86 4.16 -5.90
N SER A 44 -13.55 3.08 -5.19
CA SER A 44 -13.00 3.14 -3.83
C SER A 44 -11.62 3.82 -3.80
N LEU A 45 -10.76 3.54 -4.79
CA LEU A 45 -9.47 4.22 -4.95
C LEU A 45 -9.63 5.71 -5.29
N LEU A 46 -10.57 6.08 -6.17
CA LEU A 46 -10.86 7.49 -6.49
C LEU A 46 -11.41 8.25 -5.27
N GLY A 47 -12.21 7.61 -4.42
CA GLY A 47 -12.76 8.22 -3.20
C GLY A 47 -11.68 8.77 -2.26
N VAL A 48 -10.55 8.08 -2.13
CA VAL A 48 -9.39 8.53 -1.33
C VAL A 48 -8.78 9.83 -1.89
N TRP A 49 -8.82 10.01 -3.22
CA TRP A 49 -8.23 11.17 -3.90
C TRP A 49 -9.21 12.33 -4.11
N ALA A 50 -10.50 12.17 -3.81
CA ALA A 50 -11.50 13.23 -4.00
C ALA A 50 -11.21 14.49 -3.15
N GLY A 51 -10.79 14.31 -1.90
CA GLY A 51 -10.40 15.40 -1.00
C GLY A 51 -9.18 16.17 -1.51
N PRO A 52 -7.99 15.54 -1.62
CA PRO A 52 -6.78 16.17 -2.18
C PRO A 52 -6.97 16.71 -3.60
N GLY A 53 -7.84 16.08 -4.40
CA GLY A 53 -8.21 16.51 -5.75
C GLY A 53 -8.92 17.88 -5.76
N SER A 54 -9.75 18.16 -4.76
CA SER A 54 -10.43 19.46 -4.64
C SER A 54 -9.50 20.61 -4.25
N SER A 55 -8.38 20.32 -3.56
CA SER A 55 -7.36 21.30 -3.14
C SER A 55 -6.09 21.32 -4.01
N VAL A 56 -6.14 20.74 -5.23
CA VAL A 56 -5.01 20.77 -6.18
C VAL A 56 -4.49 22.20 -6.44
N ALA A 57 -5.36 23.21 -6.43
CA ALA A 57 -4.95 24.61 -6.57
C ALA A 57 -3.96 25.05 -5.47
N ASP A 58 -4.20 24.66 -4.21
CA ASP A 58 -3.37 25.04 -3.07
C ASP A 58 -1.97 24.41 -3.14
N PHE A 59 -1.90 23.13 -3.54
CA PHE A 59 -0.62 22.44 -3.75
C PHE A 59 0.18 22.99 -4.94
N THR A 60 -0.48 23.65 -5.89
CA THR A 60 0.12 24.05 -7.17
C THR A 60 0.24 25.56 -7.36
N GLN A 61 -0.15 26.36 -6.35
CA GLN A 61 -0.05 27.82 -6.33
C GLN A 61 1.34 28.37 -6.71
N ASN A 62 2.41 27.64 -6.34
CA ASN A 62 3.80 28.01 -6.57
C ASN A 62 4.41 27.36 -7.83
N ALA A 63 3.58 26.73 -8.69
CA ALA A 63 4.06 26.08 -9.90
C ALA A 63 4.49 27.10 -10.96
N LYS A 64 5.74 26.98 -11.44
CA LYS A 64 6.32 27.89 -12.46
C LYS A 64 5.56 27.90 -13.80
N SER A 65 4.83 26.84 -14.12
CA SER A 65 3.96 26.74 -15.29
C SER A 65 3.00 25.55 -15.17
N THR A 66 1.89 25.58 -15.90
CA THR A 66 0.96 24.44 -16.03
C THR A 66 1.64 23.17 -16.55
N LYS A 67 2.65 23.30 -17.43
CA LYS A 67 3.44 22.15 -17.90
C LYS A 67 4.26 21.54 -16.75
N SER A 68 4.90 22.37 -15.93
CA SER A 68 5.63 21.92 -14.74
C SER A 68 4.70 21.26 -13.71
N GLN A 69 3.51 21.83 -13.52
CA GLN A 69 2.45 21.31 -12.65
C GLN A 69 1.97 19.91 -13.09
N ILE A 70 1.64 19.72 -14.38
CA ILE A 70 1.19 18.43 -14.91
C ILE A 70 2.28 17.37 -14.76
N ILE A 71 3.50 17.67 -15.23
CA ILE A 71 4.62 16.71 -15.17
C ILE A 71 4.93 16.35 -13.71
N GLY A 72 5.00 17.33 -12.81
CA GLY A 72 5.28 17.12 -11.39
C GLY A 72 4.23 16.27 -10.69
N GLN A 73 2.94 16.56 -10.91
CA GLN A 73 1.85 15.77 -10.32
C GLN A 73 1.78 14.36 -10.90
N THR A 74 1.78 14.19 -12.22
CA THR A 74 1.70 12.87 -12.85
C THR A 74 2.88 12.00 -12.47
N ALA A 75 4.11 12.53 -12.47
CA ALA A 75 5.29 11.78 -12.05
C ALA A 75 5.25 11.47 -10.54
N GLY A 76 4.89 12.43 -9.69
CA GLY A 76 4.80 12.25 -8.25
C GLY A 76 3.78 11.18 -7.85
N ILE A 77 2.56 11.26 -8.40
CA ILE A 77 1.51 10.26 -8.19
C ILE A 77 1.96 8.90 -8.71
N PHE A 78 2.44 8.80 -9.95
CA PHE A 78 2.82 7.51 -10.54
C PHE A 78 3.94 6.82 -9.76
N VAL A 79 5.03 7.53 -9.46
CA VAL A 79 6.18 6.97 -8.73
C VAL A 79 5.79 6.56 -7.32
N ALA A 80 5.06 7.40 -6.58
CA ALA A 80 4.62 7.07 -5.23
C ALA A 80 3.63 5.90 -5.21
N GLN A 81 2.63 5.90 -6.10
CA GLN A 81 1.63 4.82 -6.17
C GLN A 81 2.27 3.48 -6.54
N THR A 82 3.14 3.42 -7.54
CA THR A 82 3.83 2.17 -7.90
C THR A 82 4.70 1.67 -6.75
N LEU A 83 5.46 2.56 -6.09
CA LEU A 83 6.30 2.20 -4.94
C LEU A 83 5.47 1.61 -3.79
N PHE A 84 4.41 2.30 -3.37
CA PHE A 84 3.59 1.88 -2.24
C PHE A 84 2.67 0.70 -2.55
N ALA A 85 2.20 0.54 -3.80
CA ALA A 85 1.45 -0.64 -4.22
C ALA A 85 2.31 -1.91 -4.14
N VAL A 86 3.53 -1.89 -4.70
CA VAL A 86 4.47 -3.02 -4.64
C VAL A 86 4.86 -3.32 -3.18
N ALA A 87 5.15 -2.29 -2.39
CA ALA A 87 5.46 -2.44 -0.97
C ALA A 87 4.31 -3.07 -0.18
N SER A 88 3.09 -2.53 -0.32
CA SER A 88 1.90 -2.98 0.40
C SER A 88 1.57 -4.45 0.10
N VAL A 89 1.47 -4.80 -1.19
CA VAL A 89 1.18 -6.18 -1.62
C VAL A 89 2.23 -7.15 -1.08
N SER A 90 3.52 -6.80 -1.17
CA SER A 90 4.60 -7.65 -0.67
C SER A 90 4.59 -7.84 0.85
N ILE A 91 4.22 -6.81 1.61
CA ILE A 91 4.12 -6.87 3.08
C ILE A 91 2.92 -7.72 3.51
N ILE A 92 1.73 -7.46 2.94
CA ILE A 92 0.49 -8.15 3.32
C ILE A 92 0.54 -9.63 2.93
N ILE A 93 0.94 -9.94 1.70
CA ILE A 93 0.99 -11.33 1.22
C ILE A 93 2.17 -12.06 1.85
N GLY A 94 3.35 -11.45 1.93
CA GLY A 94 4.51 -12.06 2.61
C GLY A 94 4.29 -12.29 4.10
N GLY A 95 3.51 -11.43 4.75
CA GLY A 95 3.01 -11.63 6.12
C GLY A 95 1.98 -12.75 6.21
N SER A 96 1.00 -12.80 5.30
CA SER A 96 0.00 -13.89 5.28
C SER A 96 0.64 -15.27 5.05
N ILE A 97 1.64 -15.36 4.16
CA ILE A 97 2.43 -16.58 3.95
C ILE A 97 3.22 -16.95 5.22
N TYR A 98 3.85 -15.98 5.87
CA TYR A 98 4.61 -16.18 7.11
C TYR A 98 3.75 -16.69 8.28
N ILE A 99 2.54 -16.15 8.43
CA ILE A 99 1.61 -16.52 9.52
C ILE A 99 0.86 -17.83 9.19
N GLY A 100 0.76 -18.20 7.91
CA GLY A 100 0.10 -19.41 7.44
C GLY A 100 -1.41 -19.28 7.18
N HIS A 101 -1.98 -18.07 7.33
CA HIS A 101 -3.34 -17.75 6.94
C HIS A 101 -3.45 -16.32 6.41
N GLN A 102 -4.51 -16.05 5.65
CA GLN A 102 -4.75 -14.74 5.05
C GLN A 102 -4.97 -13.68 6.14
N GLU A 103 -4.10 -12.67 6.17
CA GLU A 103 -4.22 -11.53 7.07
C GLU A 103 -4.25 -10.21 6.30
N TRP A 104 -4.96 -9.23 6.86
CA TRP A 104 -5.07 -7.88 6.31
C TRP A 104 -4.52 -6.79 7.25
N ASN A 105 -4.33 -7.09 8.54
CA ASN A 105 -3.87 -6.09 9.50
C ASN A 105 -2.34 -6.14 9.71
N ILE A 106 -1.68 -5.08 9.27
CA ILE A 106 -0.22 -4.88 9.39
C ILE A 106 0.26 -4.96 10.85
N LEU A 107 -0.57 -4.55 11.83
CA LEU A 107 -0.22 -4.64 13.25
C LEU A 107 -0.16 -6.09 13.73
N THR A 108 -1.06 -6.96 13.25
CA THR A 108 -0.97 -8.41 13.51
C THR A 108 0.33 -8.97 12.95
N ILE A 109 0.69 -8.59 11.72
CA ILE A 109 1.91 -9.05 11.06
C ILE A 109 3.17 -8.63 11.85
N ILE A 110 3.24 -7.38 12.30
CA ILE A 110 4.35 -6.87 13.12
C ILE A 110 4.42 -7.59 14.48
N ASN A 111 3.27 -7.87 15.11
CA ASN A 111 3.22 -8.57 16.40
C ASN A 111 3.70 -10.03 16.34
N GLN A 112 3.88 -10.61 15.15
CA GLN A 112 4.43 -11.95 14.95
C GLN A 112 5.96 -11.95 14.77
N TRP A 113 6.64 -10.80 14.93
CA TRP A 113 8.10 -10.72 14.84
C TRP A 113 8.78 -10.87 16.22
N ASP A 114 9.73 -11.79 16.33
CA ASP A 114 10.51 -12.01 17.56
C ASP A 114 11.43 -10.83 17.94
N ASN A 115 11.78 -9.98 16.96
CA ASN A 115 12.74 -8.90 17.17
C ASN A 115 12.06 -7.62 17.68
N PHE A 116 12.11 -7.43 19.01
CA PHE A 116 11.62 -6.24 19.71
C PHE A 116 12.03 -4.90 19.07
N TRP A 117 13.27 -4.76 18.61
CA TRP A 117 13.73 -3.51 18.00
C TRP A 117 13.12 -3.26 16.62
N ALA A 118 12.91 -4.32 15.83
CA ALA A 118 12.20 -4.22 14.56
C ALA A 118 10.73 -3.83 14.76
N VAL A 119 10.07 -4.42 15.77
CA VAL A 119 8.69 -4.07 16.18
C VAL A 119 8.60 -2.61 16.62
N LEU A 120 9.48 -2.17 17.53
CA LEU A 120 9.51 -0.80 18.05
C LEU A 120 9.71 0.23 16.93
N VAL A 121 10.65 -0.01 16.01
CA VAL A 121 10.91 0.87 14.87
C VAL A 121 9.74 0.87 13.87
N ALA A 122 9.10 -0.28 13.64
CA ALA A 122 7.94 -0.37 12.73
C ALA A 122 6.73 0.38 13.29
N LEU A 123 6.35 0.12 14.55
CA LEU A 123 5.25 0.80 15.23
C LEU A 123 5.53 2.30 15.39
N GLY A 124 6.76 2.68 15.74
CA GLY A 124 7.18 4.08 15.83
C GLY A 124 7.00 4.85 14.53
N VAL A 125 7.38 4.26 13.38
CA VAL A 125 7.17 4.90 12.07
C VAL A 125 5.71 4.87 11.63
N LEU A 126 4.92 3.86 11.99
CA LEU A 126 3.47 3.88 11.74
C LEU A 126 2.80 5.05 12.50
N LEU A 127 3.12 5.22 13.80
CA LEU A 127 2.62 6.35 14.60
C LEU A 127 3.05 7.71 14.03
N LEU A 128 4.33 7.87 13.65
CA LEU A 128 4.82 9.08 13.00
C LEU A 128 4.14 9.33 11.65
N THR A 129 3.81 8.29 10.90
CA THR A 129 3.05 8.40 9.65
C THR A 129 1.65 8.94 9.94
N THR A 130 0.92 8.37 10.90
CA THR A 130 -0.41 8.86 11.31
C THR A 130 -0.39 10.33 11.71
N ILE A 131 0.56 10.74 12.56
CA ILE A 131 0.73 12.14 13.02
C ILE A 131 1.11 13.07 11.85
N SER A 132 1.84 12.57 10.84
CA SER A 132 2.23 13.38 9.69
C SER A 132 1.13 13.54 8.63
N THR A 133 0.06 12.74 8.69
CA THR A 133 -1.01 12.71 7.66
C THR A 133 -2.38 13.19 8.13
N ASN A 134 -2.55 13.45 9.44
CA ASN A 134 -3.82 13.82 10.06
C ASN A 134 -3.64 15.03 10.99
#